data_AF-A0A2D6Q8D4-F1
#
_entry.id   AF-A0A2D6Q8D4-F1
#
_cell.length_a   1.000
_cell.length_b   1.000
_cell.length_c   1.000
_cell.angle_alpha   90.00
_cell.angle_beta   90.00
_cell.angle_gamma   90.00
#
_symmetry.space_group_name_H-M   'P 1'
#
loop_
_entity.id
_entity.type
_entity.pdbx_description
1 polymer ?
#
loop_
_entity_poly.entity_id
_entity_poly.type
_entity_poly.pdbx_seq_one_letter_code
_entity_poly.pdbx_strand_id
1 'polypeptide(L)'
;MKKRGFSKTSKYLQKLSKKIVNTHLDEGGKKVGKATEEIFTTLSRNINPKKKNRTTIGQSTADWLTRWAGSWIFIIGFLIFLVLWMILNTYYWANYLAEEPFDPFPFILLNLVLSCLAAIQAPIILMSQNRSTHRDRIRAEYDYKVNRRAEKEIREIKKQLDRIEKRFIK
;
A
#
# COMPACT_ATOMS: atom_id res chain seq x y z
N MET A 1 1.00 5.11 -4.59
CA MET A 1 0.95 6.17 -3.53
C MET A 1 -0.47 6.72 -3.42
N LYS A 2 -1.28 6.32 -2.43
CA LYS A 2 -2.61 6.93 -2.19
C LYS A 2 -2.98 6.87 -0.70
N LYS A 3 -2.39 7.76 0.11
CA LYS A 3 -2.71 7.96 1.55
C LYS A 3 -3.22 9.39 1.82
N ARG A 4 -4.10 9.93 0.98
CA ARG A 4 -4.62 11.31 1.13
C ARG A 4 -6.12 11.41 1.47
N GLY A 5 -6.88 10.31 1.42
CA GLY A 5 -8.34 10.32 1.63
C GLY A 5 -8.78 10.49 3.09
N PHE A 6 -8.21 9.71 4.02
CA PHE A 6 -8.65 9.72 5.42
C PHE A 6 -8.23 10.97 6.22
N SER A 7 -7.24 11.75 5.75
CA SER A 7 -6.75 12.92 6.47
C SER A 7 -7.72 14.10 6.45
N LYS A 8 -8.39 14.36 5.32
CA LYS A 8 -9.36 15.46 5.20
C LYS A 8 -10.65 15.14 5.95
N THR A 9 -11.16 13.93 5.81
CA THR A 9 -12.39 13.48 6.49
C THR A 9 -12.21 13.46 8.00
N SER A 10 -11.06 12.97 8.50
CA SER A 10 -10.71 13.03 9.93
C SER A 10 -10.71 14.45 10.49
N LYS A 11 -10.12 15.41 9.76
CA LYS A 11 -10.13 16.84 10.15
C LYS A 11 -11.53 17.45 10.12
N TYR A 12 -12.37 17.03 9.18
CA TYR A 12 -13.75 17.52 9.07
C TYR A 12 -14.62 17.00 10.22
N LEU A 13 -14.48 15.71 10.55
CA LEU A 13 -15.14 15.09 11.71
C LEU A 13 -14.66 15.69 13.03
N GLN A 14 -13.37 16.03 13.16
CA GLN A 14 -12.86 16.80 14.30
C GLN A 14 -13.48 18.19 14.39
N LYS A 15 -13.57 18.93 13.27
CA LYS A 15 -14.21 20.25 13.24
C LYS A 15 -15.69 20.17 13.61
N LEU A 16 -16.40 19.16 13.12
CA LEU A 16 -17.82 18.95 13.37
C LEU A 16 -18.07 18.55 14.83
N SER A 17 -17.29 17.60 15.35
CA SER A 17 -17.31 17.23 16.77
C SER A 17 -17.07 18.44 17.67
N LYS A 18 -16.01 19.20 17.41
CA LYS A 18 -15.66 20.39 18.19
C LYS A 18 -16.74 21.48 18.15
N LYS A 19 -17.43 21.61 17.01
CA LYS A 19 -18.57 22.53 16.86
C LYS A 19 -19.79 22.04 17.66
N ILE A 20 -20.15 20.75 17.55
CA ILE A 20 -21.29 20.17 18.27
C ILE A 20 -21.07 20.20 19.79
N VAL A 21 -19.86 19.86 20.26
CA VAL A 21 -19.48 19.89 21.68
C VAL A 21 -19.59 21.30 22.28
N ASN A 22 -19.26 22.32 21.50
CA ASN A 22 -19.26 23.70 21.97
C ASN A 22 -20.63 24.40 21.83
N THR A 23 -21.54 23.91 21.00
CA THR A 23 -22.78 24.65 20.69
C THR A 23 -23.97 24.31 21.59
N HIS A 24 -24.12 23.09 22.15
CA HIS A 24 -25.35 22.77 22.92
C HIS A 24 -25.25 21.73 24.06
N LEU A 25 -24.08 21.54 24.68
CA LEU A 25 -23.94 20.53 25.73
C LEU A 25 -23.77 21.15 27.12
N ASP A 26 -24.71 20.84 28.03
CA ASP A 26 -24.59 20.96 29.48
C ASP A 26 -23.28 20.28 29.99
N GLU A 27 -22.84 20.57 31.21
CA GLU A 27 -21.58 20.06 31.77
C GLU A 27 -21.41 18.53 31.60
N GLY A 28 -22.52 17.78 31.66
CA GLY A 28 -22.55 16.34 31.38
C GLY A 28 -22.16 15.99 29.94
N GLY A 29 -22.66 16.73 28.93
CA GLY A 29 -22.33 16.48 27.53
C GLY A 29 -20.91 16.91 27.15
N LYS A 30 -20.31 17.90 27.84
CA LYS A 30 -18.88 18.23 27.67
C LYS A 30 -17.97 17.10 28.16
N LYS A 31 -18.34 16.40 29.25
CA LYS A 31 -17.62 15.20 29.72
C LYS A 31 -17.71 14.05 28.72
N VAL A 32 -18.90 13.81 28.15
CA VAL A 32 -19.10 12.79 27.11
C VAL A 32 -18.32 13.11 25.83
N GLY A 33 -18.27 14.39 25.42
CA GLY A 33 -17.46 14.86 24.29
C GLY A 33 -15.96 14.58 24.49
N LYS A 34 -15.43 14.86 25.69
CA LYS A 34 -14.03 14.54 26.01
C LYS A 34 -13.76 13.03 26.03
N ALA A 35 -14.64 12.25 26.64
CA ALA A 35 -14.50 10.79 26.70
C ALA A 35 -14.52 10.15 25.30
N THR A 36 -15.38 10.64 24.40
CA THR A 36 -15.46 10.14 23.02
C THR A 36 -14.24 10.55 22.19
N GLU A 37 -13.70 11.75 22.38
CA GLU A 37 -12.46 12.20 21.73
C GLU A 37 -11.23 11.39 22.20
N GLU A 38 -11.17 11.06 23.49
CA GLU A 38 -10.12 10.24 24.09
C GLU A 38 -10.20 8.78 23.63
N ILE A 39 -11.41 8.20 23.52
CA ILE A 39 -11.62 6.88 22.93
C ILE A 39 -11.18 6.87 21.46
N PHE A 40 -11.57 7.87 20.67
CA PHE A 40 -11.24 7.94 19.25
C PHE A 40 -9.73 8.09 18.98
N THR A 41 -9.05 8.90 19.80
CA THR A 41 -7.59 9.08 19.72
C THR A 41 -6.83 7.83 20.18
N THR A 42 -7.31 7.16 21.23
CA THR A 42 -6.73 5.90 21.71
C THR A 42 -6.91 4.77 20.71
N LEU A 43 -8.09 4.65 20.10
CA LEU A 43 -8.35 3.71 19.01
C LEU A 43 -7.47 4.01 17.79
N SER A 44 -7.42 5.26 17.32
CA SER A 44 -6.55 5.65 16.19
C SER A 44 -5.07 5.35 16.46
N ARG A 45 -4.62 5.43 17.71
CA ARG A 45 -3.25 5.10 18.11
C ARG A 45 -3.01 3.58 18.13
N ASN A 46 -3.99 2.77 18.55
CA ASN A 46 -3.87 1.31 18.67
C ASN A 46 -4.11 0.54 17.36
N ILE A 47 -4.80 1.12 16.37
CA ILE A 47 -5.06 0.47 15.06
C ILE A 47 -3.82 0.51 14.15
N ASN A 48 -2.72 1.15 14.58
CA ASN A 48 -1.49 1.17 13.80
C ASN A 48 -0.50 0.17 14.39
N PRO A 49 -0.55 -1.13 13.99
CA PRO A 49 0.50 -2.06 14.34
C PRO A 49 1.78 -1.58 13.65
N LYS A 50 2.58 -0.77 14.35
CA LYS A 50 3.97 -0.51 13.98
C LYS A 50 4.75 -1.79 14.26
N LYS A 51 4.53 -2.81 13.42
CA LYS A 51 5.46 -3.93 13.31
C LYS A 51 6.65 -3.38 12.54
N LYS A 52 7.65 -2.91 13.30
CA LYS A 52 8.96 -2.47 12.79
C LYS A 52 9.68 -3.72 12.28
N ASN A 53 9.25 -4.25 11.14
CA ASN A 53 9.97 -5.30 10.45
C ASN A 53 11.30 -4.66 10.04
N ARG A 54 12.40 -5.11 10.67
CA ARG A 54 13.75 -4.77 10.23
C ARG A 54 13.88 -5.28 8.80
N THR A 55 13.86 -4.36 7.84
CA THR A 55 14.08 -4.67 6.44
C THR A 55 15.55 -5.00 6.29
N THR A 56 15.87 -6.26 5.97
CA THR A 56 17.22 -6.67 5.61
C THR A 56 17.67 -5.84 4.40
N ILE A 57 18.96 -5.50 4.29
CA ILE A 57 19.50 -4.64 3.21
C ILE A 57 19.03 -5.13 1.83
N GLY A 58 19.05 -6.44 1.57
CA GLY A 58 18.54 -7.01 0.31
C GLY A 58 17.05 -6.78 0.04
N GLN A 59 16.21 -6.70 1.07
CA GLN A 59 14.78 -6.40 0.93
C GLN A 59 14.52 -4.93 0.57
N SER A 60 15.38 -4.03 1.06
CA SER A 60 15.30 -2.60 0.74
C SER A 60 15.72 -2.33 -0.71
N THR A 61 16.76 -3.01 -1.20
CA THR A 61 17.22 -2.88 -2.59
C THR A 61 16.19 -3.42 -3.59
N ALA A 62 15.57 -4.57 -3.29
CA ALA A 62 14.52 -5.14 -4.13
C ALA A 62 13.26 -4.24 -4.19
N ASP A 63 12.85 -3.65 -3.06
CA ASP A 63 11.73 -2.70 -3.01
C ASP A 63 12.02 -1.43 -3.82
N TRP A 64 13.26 -0.93 -3.79
CA TRP A 64 13.67 0.23 -4.57
C TRP A 64 13.71 -0.10 -6.07
N LEU A 65 14.33 -1.22 -6.43
CA LEU A 65 14.44 -1.67 -7.82
C LEU A 65 13.05 -1.93 -8.43
N THR A 66 12.14 -2.56 -7.70
CA THR A 66 10.75 -2.81 -8.17
C THR A 66 10.02 -1.49 -8.43
N ARG A 67 10.22 -0.48 -7.58
CA ARG A 67 9.58 0.85 -7.74
C ARG A 67 10.16 1.63 -8.91
N TRP A 68 11.46 1.50 -9.15
CA TRP A 68 12.15 2.14 -10.28
C TRP A 68 11.79 1.47 -11.61
N ALA A 69 11.88 0.13 -11.68
CA ALA A 69 11.58 -0.66 -12.87
C ALA A 69 10.09 -0.63 -13.26
N GLY A 70 9.18 -0.39 -12.29
CA GLY A 70 7.75 -0.25 -12.55
C GLY A 70 7.29 1.12 -13.04
N SER A 71 8.20 2.06 -13.30
CA SER A 71 7.86 3.40 -13.78
C SER A 71 7.66 3.43 -15.29
N TRP A 72 6.60 4.10 -15.75
CA TRP A 72 6.34 4.32 -17.19
C TRP A 72 7.48 5.04 -17.90
N ILE A 73 8.15 5.98 -17.24
CA ILE A 73 9.32 6.69 -17.81
C ILE A 73 10.49 5.73 -18.03
N PHE A 74 10.70 4.75 -17.14
CA PHE A 74 11.80 3.79 -17.26
C PHE A 74 11.58 2.87 -18.47
N ILE A 75 10.35 2.37 -18.66
CA ILE A 75 10.00 1.51 -19.80
C ILE A 75 10.25 2.24 -21.13
N ILE A 76 9.79 3.49 -21.23
CA ILE A 76 9.98 4.30 -22.45
C ILE A 76 11.47 4.58 -22.69
N GLY A 77 12.22 4.97 -21.66
CA GLY A 77 13.66 5.22 -21.77
C GLY A 77 14.45 3.95 -22.18
N PHE A 78 14.07 2.80 -21.62
CA PHE A 78 14.66 1.51 -21.98
C PHE A 78 14.37 1.11 -23.44
N LEU A 79 13.15 1.34 -23.92
CA LEU A 79 12.80 1.12 -25.33
C LEU A 79 13.59 2.04 -26.27
N ILE A 80 13.71 3.33 -25.94
CA ILE A 80 14.53 4.27 -26.71
C ILE A 80 15.98 3.81 -26.75
N PHE A 81 16.53 3.36 -25.62
CA PHE A 81 17.88 2.82 -25.55
C PHE A 81 18.06 1.59 -26.45
N LEU A 82 17.11 0.64 -26.46
CA LEU A 82 17.16 -0.53 -27.35
C LEU A 82 17.14 -0.12 -28.83
N VAL A 83 16.26 0.79 -29.20
CA VAL A 83 16.16 1.30 -30.58
C VAL A 83 17.44 2.03 -30.97
N LEU A 84 17.98 2.87 -30.09
CA LEU A 84 19.24 3.57 -30.33
C LEU A 84 20.41 2.58 -30.48
N TRP A 85 20.47 1.54 -29.65
CA TRP A 85 21.49 0.49 -29.73
C TRP A 85 21.43 -0.26 -31.06
N MET A 86 20.21 -0.59 -31.51
CA MET A 86 19.97 -1.23 -32.80
C MET A 86 20.43 -0.33 -33.96
N ILE A 87 20.03 0.96 -33.93
CA ILE A 87 20.43 1.94 -34.96
C ILE A 87 21.95 2.13 -34.96
N LEU A 88 22.59 2.26 -33.80
CA LEU A 88 24.05 2.40 -33.71
C LEU A 88 24.75 1.17 -34.29
N ASN A 89 24.33 -0.05 -33.95
CA ASN A 89 24.93 -1.27 -34.51
C ASN A 89 24.72 -1.35 -36.03
N THR A 90 23.50 -1.14 -36.53
CA THR A 90 23.21 -1.21 -37.97
C THR A 90 23.86 -0.08 -38.76
N TYR A 91 23.87 1.16 -38.26
CA TYR A 91 24.43 2.32 -38.93
C TYR A 91 25.97 2.31 -38.93
N TYR A 92 26.59 1.90 -37.81
CA TYR A 92 28.04 1.75 -37.72
C TYR A 92 28.55 0.67 -38.68
N TRP A 93 27.80 -0.43 -38.80
CA TRP A 93 28.11 -1.49 -39.77
C TRP A 93 27.85 -1.11 -41.23
N ALA A 94 26.73 -0.43 -41.50
CA ALA A 94 26.37 -0.02 -42.86
C ALA A 94 27.31 1.06 -43.45
N ASN A 95 27.93 1.90 -42.62
CA ASN A 95 28.72 3.04 -43.10
C ASN A 95 30.24 2.93 -42.87
N TYR A 96 30.71 2.15 -41.89
CA TYR A 96 32.09 2.29 -41.36
C TYR A 96 33.05 1.12 -41.60
N LEU A 97 32.74 0.21 -42.52
CA LEU A 97 33.75 -0.70 -43.11
C LEU A 97 34.34 -1.72 -42.10
N ALA A 98 33.53 -2.67 -41.64
CA ALA A 98 34.03 -3.83 -40.94
C ALA A 98 33.52 -5.10 -41.65
N GLU A 99 34.29 -6.19 -41.62
CA GLU A 99 34.00 -7.43 -42.37
C GLU A 99 33.25 -8.49 -41.52
N GLU A 100 33.34 -8.43 -40.19
CA GLU A 100 32.59 -9.29 -39.25
C GLU A 100 31.68 -8.56 -38.23
N PRO A 101 30.34 -8.68 -38.35
CA PRO A 101 29.40 -7.95 -37.50
C PRO A 101 29.60 -8.22 -36.01
N PHE A 102 29.74 -7.17 -35.19
CA PHE A 102 29.87 -7.31 -33.72
C PHE A 102 28.60 -7.92 -33.09
N ASP A 103 27.42 -7.64 -33.68
CA ASP A 103 26.15 -8.29 -33.34
C ASP A 103 25.26 -8.37 -34.61
N PRO A 104 25.46 -9.40 -35.47
CA PRO A 104 24.67 -9.57 -36.70
C PRO A 104 23.20 -9.79 -36.37
N PHE A 105 22.30 -9.36 -37.26
CA PHE A 105 20.89 -9.72 -37.17
C PHE A 105 20.78 -11.25 -37.08
N PRO A 106 20.22 -11.86 -36.01
CA PRO A 106 19.13 -11.38 -35.13
C PRO A 106 19.51 -10.81 -33.74
N PHE A 107 20.65 -10.13 -33.59
CA PHE A 107 21.14 -9.49 -32.33
C PHE A 107 21.24 -10.47 -31.14
N ILE A 108 22.16 -11.42 -31.22
CA ILE A 108 22.33 -12.50 -30.24
C ILE A 108 22.72 -11.96 -28.85
N LEU A 109 23.55 -10.91 -28.79
CA LEU A 109 23.99 -10.32 -27.53
C LEU A 109 22.84 -9.58 -26.84
N LEU A 110 22.08 -8.79 -27.60
CA LEU A 110 20.91 -8.08 -27.09
C LEU A 110 19.85 -9.06 -26.58
N ASN A 111 19.60 -10.15 -27.33
CA ASN A 111 18.67 -11.19 -26.91
C ASN A 111 19.13 -11.91 -25.63
N LEU A 112 20.43 -12.18 -25.48
CA LEU A 112 21.00 -12.78 -24.28
C LEU A 112 20.82 -11.87 -23.05
N VAL A 113 21.12 -10.58 -23.20
CA VAL A 113 20.96 -9.59 -22.12
C VAL A 113 19.48 -9.46 -21.71
N LEU A 114 18.57 -9.35 -22.68
CA LEU A 114 17.13 -9.27 -22.41
C LEU A 114 16.60 -10.52 -21.71
N SER A 115 17.05 -11.70 -22.14
CA SER A 115 16.65 -12.98 -21.52
C SER A 115 17.13 -13.06 -20.07
N CYS A 116 18.37 -12.63 -19.79
CA CYS A 116 18.91 -12.58 -18.44
C CYS A 116 18.15 -11.57 -17.55
N LEU A 117 17.85 -10.39 -18.09
CA LEU A 117 17.04 -9.37 -17.39
C LEU A 117 15.66 -9.91 -17.03
N ALA A 118 14.97 -10.56 -17.97
CA ALA A 118 13.67 -11.18 -17.73
C ALA A 118 13.73 -12.29 -16.67
N ALA A 119 14.76 -13.15 -16.73
CA ALA A 119 14.95 -14.22 -15.76
C ALA A 119 15.12 -13.71 -14.33
N ILE A 120 15.81 -12.58 -14.13
CA ILE A 120 16.00 -11.95 -12.82
C ILE A 120 14.73 -11.20 -12.37
N GLN A 121 13.92 -10.68 -13.30
CA GLN A 121 12.69 -9.96 -12.96
C GLN A 121 11.65 -10.87 -12.29
N ALA A 122 11.43 -12.08 -12.79
CA ALA A 122 10.43 -13.01 -12.26
C ALA A 122 10.55 -13.28 -10.74
N PRO A 123 11.72 -13.68 -10.18
CA PRO A 123 11.88 -13.91 -8.76
C PRO A 123 11.81 -12.62 -7.94
N ILE A 124 12.26 -11.47 -8.45
CA ILE A 124 12.15 -10.17 -7.75
C ILE A 124 10.67 -9.78 -7.62
N ILE A 125 9.91 -9.93 -8.69
CA ILE A 125 8.45 -9.71 -8.69
C ILE A 125 7.79 -10.68 -7.71
N LEU A 126 8.16 -11.97 -7.75
CA LEU A 126 7.62 -12.99 -6.84
C LEU A 126 7.93 -12.70 -5.37
N MET A 127 9.15 -12.24 -5.06
CA MET A 127 9.54 -11.85 -3.70
C MET A 127 8.75 -10.62 -3.22
N SER A 128 8.55 -9.63 -4.10
CA SER A 128 7.73 -8.45 -3.81
C SER A 128 6.26 -8.82 -3.59
N GLN A 129 5.73 -9.74 -4.41
CA GLN A 129 4.38 -10.29 -4.28
C GLN A 129 4.22 -11.06 -2.98
N ASN A 130 5.10 -12.02 -2.66
CA ASN A 130 5.05 -12.81 -1.42
C ASN A 130 5.00 -11.91 -0.18
N ARG A 131 5.77 -10.80 -0.19
CA ARG A 131 5.75 -9.80 0.88
C ARG A 131 4.45 -9.02 0.95
N SER A 132 3.81 -8.70 -0.18
CA SER A 132 2.48 -8.08 -0.19
C SER A 132 1.41 -9.01 0.38
N THR A 133 1.36 -10.26 -0.09
CA THR A 133 0.42 -11.28 0.36
C THR A 133 0.53 -11.54 1.86
N HIS A 134 1.74 -11.59 2.41
CA HIS A 134 1.92 -11.75 3.85
C HIS A 134 1.36 -10.58 4.67
N ARG A 135 1.54 -9.33 4.21
CA ARG A 135 0.93 -8.16 4.87
C ARG A 135 -0.59 -8.18 4.76
N ASP A 136 -1.11 -8.58 3.61
CA ASP A 136 -2.55 -8.63 3.36
C ASP A 136 -3.21 -9.72 4.21
N ARG A 137 -2.56 -10.88 4.38
CA ARG A 137 -3.01 -11.94 5.30
C ARG A 137 -3.07 -11.46 6.75
N ILE A 138 -2.02 -10.78 7.22
CA ILE A 138 -2.01 -10.22 8.58
C ILE A 138 -3.14 -9.21 8.75
N ARG A 139 -3.33 -8.31 7.77
CA ARG A 139 -4.41 -7.32 7.82
C ARG A 139 -5.78 -8.00 7.88
N ALA A 140 -6.02 -9.02 7.06
CA ALA A 140 -7.26 -9.79 7.08
C ALA A 140 -7.51 -10.47 8.44
N GLU A 141 -6.47 -11.00 9.09
CA GLU A 141 -6.60 -11.60 10.42
C GLU A 141 -6.96 -10.56 11.49
N TYR A 142 -6.38 -9.36 11.42
CA TYR A 142 -6.74 -8.26 12.31
C TYR A 142 -8.18 -7.80 12.08
N ASP A 143 -8.58 -7.59 10.82
CA ASP A 143 -9.94 -7.18 10.47
C ASP A 143 -10.97 -8.23 10.95
N TYR A 144 -10.65 -9.52 10.82
CA TYR A 144 -11.47 -10.60 11.36
C TYR A 144 -11.62 -10.52 12.88
N LYS A 145 -10.52 -10.29 13.62
CA LYS A 145 -10.55 -10.15 15.09
C LYS A 145 -11.37 -8.93 15.54
N VAL A 146 -11.26 -7.81 14.83
CA VAL A 146 -12.04 -6.59 15.12
C VAL A 146 -13.52 -6.84 14.86
N ASN A 147 -13.88 -7.42 13.72
CA ASN A 147 -15.27 -7.74 13.39
C ASN A 147 -15.90 -8.68 14.42
N ARG A 148 -15.16 -9.70 14.88
CA ARG A 148 -15.65 -10.60 15.94
C ARG A 148 -15.86 -9.91 17.29
N ARG A 149 -15.05 -8.90 17.63
CA ARG A 149 -15.27 -8.08 18.83
C ARG A 149 -16.50 -7.19 18.69
N ALA A 150 -16.62 -6.50 17.56
CA ALA A 150 -17.80 -5.69 17.26
C ALA A 150 -19.10 -6.51 17.29
N GLU A 151 -19.08 -7.75 16.74
CA GLU A 151 -20.23 -8.66 16.80
C GLU A 151 -20.65 -8.99 18.24
N LYS A 152 -19.68 -9.20 19.14
CA LYS A 152 -19.95 -9.45 20.56
C LYS A 152 -20.53 -8.22 21.25
N GLU A 153 -19.94 -7.05 21.03
CA GLU A 153 -20.41 -5.77 21.60
C GLU A 153 -21.84 -5.45 21.15
N ILE A 154 -22.14 -5.61 19.84
CA ILE A 154 -23.50 -5.44 19.31
C ILE A 154 -24.48 -6.42 19.98
N ARG A 155 -24.07 -7.67 20.17
CA ARG A 155 -24.91 -8.69 20.83
C ARG A 155 -25.18 -8.32 22.30
N GLU A 156 -24.21 -7.75 23.00
CA GLU A 156 -24.37 -7.26 24.37
C GLU A 156 -25.30 -6.06 24.44
N ILE A 157 -25.15 -5.09 23.54
CA ILE A 157 -26.05 -3.93 23.43
C ILE A 157 -27.49 -4.39 23.14
N LYS A 158 -27.67 -5.35 22.23
CA LYS A 158 -28.99 -5.93 21.94
C LYS A 158 -29.63 -6.56 23.17
N LYS A 159 -28.87 -7.33 23.96
CA LYS A 159 -29.37 -7.91 25.23
C LYS A 159 -29.76 -6.85 26.25
N GLN A 160 -29.03 -5.74 26.32
CA GLN A 160 -29.38 -4.63 27.20
C GLN A 160 -30.66 -3.93 26.74
N LEU A 161 -30.82 -3.72 25.43
CA LEU A 161 -32.03 -3.14 24.84
C LEU A 161 -33.27 -4.00 25.13
N ASP A 162 -33.20 -5.32 24.86
CA ASP A 162 -34.30 -6.26 25.16
C ASP A 162 -34.67 -6.25 26.66
N ARG A 163 -33.68 -6.08 27.55
CA ARG A 163 -33.90 -5.99 29.00
C ARG A 163 -34.64 -4.70 29.39
N ILE A 164 -34.30 -3.59 28.75
CA ILE A 164 -34.94 -2.29 28.99
C ILE A 164 -36.38 -2.33 28.47
N GLU A 165 -36.60 -2.85 27.26
CA GLU A 165 -37.92 -3.01 26.66
C GLU A 165 -38.86 -3.82 27.57
N LYS A 166 -38.39 -4.98 28.07
CA LYS A 166 -39.16 -5.79 29.02
C LYS A 166 -39.51 -5.09 30.33
N ARG A 167 -38.73 -4.09 30.74
CA ARG A 167 -39.01 -3.28 31.94
C ARG A 167 -40.08 -2.23 31.68
N PHE A 168 -40.19 -1.70 30.46
CA PHE A 168 -41.20 -0.70 30.09
C PHE A 168 -42.58 -1.29 29.76
N ILE A 169 -42.64 -2.58 29.39
CA ILE A 169 -43.90 -3.27 29.06
C ILE A 169 -44.62 -3.82 30.32
N LYS A 170 -44.04 -3.66 31.51
CA LYS A 170 -44.63 -4.05 32.80
C LYS A 170 -45.08 -2.82 33.57
#